data_AF-A0A1A2CI79-F1
#
_entry.id   AF-A0A1A2CI79-F1
#
_cell.length_a   1.000
_cell.length_b   1.000
_cell.length_c   1.000
_cell.angle_alpha   90.00
_cell.angle_beta   90.00
_cell.angle_gamma   90.00
#
_symmetry.space_group_name_H-M   'P 1'
#
loop_
_entity.id
_entity.type
_entity.pdbx_description
1 polymer ?
#
loop_
_entity_poly.entity_id
_entity_poly.type
_entity_poly.pdbx_seq_one_letter_code
_entity_poly.pdbx_strand_id
1 'polypeptide(L)'
;MAGAGRMKRVQRADGLRQLLIADRERSLQRWAVPGRRDEWLDDLRAHVPVVVSSAQLLCALMHAGLPYQQFAYGGADWGKSFVLDENDRLHTHAPVANLGRAEAGRIGLS
;
A
#
# COMPACT_ATOMS: atom_id res chain seq x y z
N MET A 1 16.39 21.95 -36.91
CA MET A 1 15.37 21.11 -36.26
C MET A 1 15.97 20.56 -34.98
N ALA A 2 15.62 21.13 -33.83
CA ALA A 2 16.08 20.65 -32.53
C ALA A 2 14.89 19.99 -31.82
N GLY A 3 14.95 18.67 -31.66
CA GLY A 3 13.96 17.89 -30.93
C GLY A 3 14.00 18.28 -29.47
N ALA A 4 13.00 19.06 -29.03
CA ALA A 4 12.76 19.33 -27.63
C ALA A 4 12.40 18.00 -26.96
N GLY A 5 13.39 17.37 -26.32
CA GLY A 5 13.19 16.30 -25.37
C GLY A 5 12.21 16.81 -24.33
N ARG A 6 10.95 16.36 -24.45
CA ARG A 6 9.88 16.67 -23.52
C ARG A 6 10.26 16.00 -22.20
N MET A 7 11.10 16.67 -21.42
CA MET A 7 11.28 16.37 -20.01
C MET A 7 9.88 16.37 -19.43
N LYS A 8 9.32 15.18 -19.21
CA LYS A 8 8.12 15.01 -18.39
C LYS A 8 8.52 15.58 -17.05
N ARG A 9 8.15 16.84 -16.85
CA ARG A 9 8.16 17.51 -15.56
C ARG A 9 7.38 16.56 -14.66
N VAL A 10 8.08 15.80 -13.84
CA VAL A 10 7.47 14.96 -12.81
C VAL A 10 6.64 15.95 -12.01
N GLN A 11 5.32 15.87 -12.17
CA GLN A 11 4.39 16.68 -11.40
C GLN A 11 4.71 16.39 -9.93
N ARG A 12 5.23 17.41 -9.25
CA ARG A 12 5.50 17.34 -7.83
C ARG A 12 4.14 17.14 -7.16
N ALA A 13 3.96 15.96 -6.55
CA ALA A 13 2.93 15.63 -5.56
C ALA A 13 1.49 15.37 -6.04
N ASP A 14 1.25 14.27 -6.76
CA ASP A 14 -0.10 13.67 -6.78
C ASP A 14 -0.37 12.69 -5.60
N GLY A 15 0.35 12.84 -4.48
CA GLY A 15 0.12 12.06 -3.26
C GLY A 15 0.58 10.60 -3.31
N LEU A 16 0.58 9.94 -2.16
CA LEU A 16 1.02 8.55 -2.01
C LEU A 16 0.18 7.57 -2.83
N ARG A 17 -1.11 7.89 -3.00
CA ARG A 17 -2.06 7.08 -3.77
C ARG A 17 -1.66 6.93 -5.22
N GLN A 18 -1.20 8.01 -5.87
CA GLN A 18 -0.74 7.91 -7.26
C GLN A 18 0.54 7.10 -7.42
N LEU A 19 1.41 7.09 -6.41
CA LEU A 19 2.60 6.22 -6.42
C LEU A 19 2.20 4.74 -6.38
N LEU A 20 1.22 4.40 -5.56
CA LEU A 20 0.68 3.04 -5.47
C LEU A 20 -0.04 2.62 -6.76
N ILE A 21 -0.83 3.51 -7.34
CA ILE A 21 -1.48 3.29 -8.65
C ILE A 21 -0.42 3.03 -9.72
N ALA A 22 0.58 3.89 -9.84
CA ALA A 22 1.63 3.75 -10.86
C ALA A 22 2.45 2.46 -10.69
N ASP A 23 2.77 2.08 -9.45
CA ASP A 23 3.47 0.82 -9.15
C ASP A 23 2.62 -0.41 -9.51
N ARG A 24 1.31 -0.36 -9.21
CA ARG A 24 0.39 -1.45 -9.52
C ARG A 24 0.13 -1.60 -11.00
N GLU A 25 -0.08 -0.49 -11.71
CA GLU A 25 -0.24 -0.49 -13.17
C GLU A 25 1.00 -1.07 -13.86
N ARG A 26 2.20 -0.69 -13.41
CA ARG A 26 3.46 -1.29 -13.90
C ARG A 26 3.48 -2.81 -13.68
N SER A 27 3.05 -3.27 -12.51
CA SER A 27 2.99 -4.70 -12.18
C SER A 27 1.98 -5.45 -13.05
N LEU A 28 0.80 -4.85 -13.29
CA LEU A 28 -0.25 -5.41 -14.14
C LEU A 28 0.15 -5.46 -15.62
N GLN A 29 0.94 -4.50 -16.13
CA GLN A 29 1.47 -4.60 -17.49
C GLN A 29 2.30 -5.88 -17.70
N ARG A 30 2.94 -6.39 -16.64
CA ARG A 30 3.75 -7.61 -16.69
C ARG A 30 2.95 -8.88 -16.37
N TRP A 31 1.97 -8.79 -15.47
CA TRP A 31 1.30 -9.96 -14.88
C TRP A 31 -0.24 -9.89 -14.92
N ALA A 32 -0.83 -9.06 -15.78
CA ALA A 32 -2.28 -8.97 -15.93
C ALA A 32 -2.87 -10.33 -16.30
N VAL A 33 -3.97 -10.68 -15.62
CA VAL A 33 -4.83 -11.78 -16.01
C VAL A 33 -5.93 -11.21 -16.91
N PRO A 34 -6.00 -11.58 -18.20
CA PRO A 34 -7.02 -11.07 -19.10
C PRO A 34 -8.43 -11.30 -18.55
N GLY A 35 -9.27 -10.26 -18.61
CA GLY A 35 -10.66 -10.31 -18.14
C GLY A 35 -10.85 -10.17 -16.62
N ARG A 36 -9.79 -10.12 -15.81
CA ARG A 36 -9.89 -9.89 -14.37
C ARG A 36 -9.64 -8.42 -14.02
N ARG A 37 -10.58 -7.81 -13.31
CA ARG A 37 -10.40 -6.48 -12.73
C ARG A 37 -9.55 -6.56 -11.46
N ASP A 38 -8.84 -5.47 -11.19
CA ASP A 38 -8.04 -5.31 -9.99
C ASP A 38 -8.81 -4.39 -9.03
N GLU A 39 -9.59 -5.00 -8.14
CA GLU A 39 -10.46 -4.29 -7.20
C GLU A 39 -9.67 -3.31 -6.32
N TRP A 40 -8.45 -3.68 -5.92
CA TRP A 40 -7.59 -2.82 -5.11
C TRP A 40 -7.13 -1.57 -5.86
N LEU A 41 -6.82 -1.71 -7.16
CA LEU A 41 -6.53 -0.57 -8.02
C LEU A 41 -7.76 0.32 -8.25
N ASP A 42 -8.94 -0.28 -8.38
CA ASP A 42 -10.20 0.45 -8.53
C ASP A 42 -10.53 1.24 -7.24
N ASP A 43 -10.35 0.64 -6.06
CA ASP A 43 -10.53 1.31 -4.75
C ASP A 43 -9.54 2.46 -4.56
N LEU A 44 -8.28 2.27 -4.99
CA LEU A 44 -7.28 3.33 -5.01
C LEU A 44 -7.74 4.52 -5.85
N ARG A 45 -8.25 4.27 -7.06
CA ARG A 45 -8.75 5.33 -7.97
C ARG A 45 -10.04 5.98 -7.49
N ALA A 46 -10.86 5.24 -6.74
CA ALA A 46 -12.11 5.75 -6.17
C ALA A 46 -11.91 6.60 -4.90
N HIS A 47 -10.66 6.82 -4.47
CA HIS A 47 -10.34 7.55 -3.23
C HIS A 47 -10.94 6.90 -1.97
N VAL A 48 -11.23 5.60 -2.01
CA VAL A 48 -11.71 4.86 -0.85
C VAL A 48 -10.52 4.55 0.08
N PRO A 49 -10.73 4.45 1.40
CA PRO A 49 -9.70 3.95 2.31
C PRO A 49 -9.25 2.54 1.93
N VAL A 50 -7.95 2.34 1.76
CA VAL A 50 -7.37 1.06 1.35
C VAL A 50 -6.29 0.59 2.30
N VAL A 51 -6.24 -0.73 2.54
CA VAL A 51 -5.13 -1.34 3.28
C VAL A 51 -3.93 -1.48 2.35
N VAL A 52 -2.78 -1.02 2.83
CA VAL A 52 -1.50 -1.06 2.12
C VAL A 52 -0.44 -1.68 3.03
N SER A 53 0.33 -2.62 2.50
CA SER A 53 1.43 -3.25 3.22
C SER A 53 2.71 -2.41 3.13
N SER A 54 3.58 -2.55 4.13
CA SER A 54 4.95 -2.03 4.09
C SER A 54 5.71 -2.46 2.84
N ALA A 55 5.50 -3.68 2.32
CA ALA A 55 6.10 -4.13 1.08
C ALA A 55 5.61 -3.35 -0.15
N GLN A 56 4.31 -3.02 -0.23
CA GLN A 56 3.77 -2.19 -1.31
C GLN A 56 4.30 -0.75 -1.21
N LEU A 57 4.37 -0.19 -0.01
CA LEU A 57 4.96 1.14 0.23
C LEU A 57 6.44 1.18 -0.15
N LEU A 58 7.21 0.15 0.24
CA LEU A 58 8.61 -0.01 -0.13
C LEU A 58 8.79 0.03 -1.65
N CYS A 59 8.05 -0.81 -2.39
CA CYS A 59 8.15 -0.88 -3.86
C CYS A 59 7.77 0.45 -4.52
N ALA A 60 6.63 1.02 -4.14
CA ALA A 60 6.13 2.27 -4.73
C ALA A 60 7.10 3.45 -4.48
N LEU A 61 7.59 3.60 -3.25
CA LEU A 61 8.53 4.67 -2.89
C LEU A 61 9.91 4.46 -3.53
N MET A 62 10.40 3.22 -3.57
CA MET A 62 11.66 2.87 -4.23
C MET A 62 11.60 3.17 -5.73
N HIS A 63 10.52 2.81 -6.42
CA HIS A 63 10.34 3.12 -7.84
C HIS A 63 10.19 4.62 -8.12
N ALA A 64 9.72 5.39 -7.13
CA ALA A 64 9.64 6.85 -7.20
C ALA A 64 10.95 7.55 -6.79
N GLY A 65 11.95 6.82 -6.29
CA GLY A 65 13.19 7.41 -5.77
C GLY A 65 13.01 8.19 -4.46
N LEU A 66 11.97 7.86 -3.69
CA LEU A 66 11.65 8.50 -2.39
C LEU A 66 12.21 7.69 -1.21
N PRO A 67 12.35 8.28 -0.01
CA PRO A 67 12.78 7.55 1.17
C PRO A 67 11.86 6.34 1.46
N TYR A 68 12.45 5.15 1.55
CA TYR A 68 11.72 3.89 1.71
C TYR A 68 12.29 2.99 2.81
N GLN A 69 13.43 3.37 3.42
CA GLN A 69 14.23 2.53 4.30
C GLN A 69 13.45 2.06 5.54
N GLN A 70 12.50 2.85 6.03
CA GLN A 70 11.66 2.47 7.18
C GLN A 70 10.78 1.25 6.89
N PHE A 71 10.43 1.01 5.63
CA PHE A 71 9.60 -0.12 5.19
C PHE A 71 10.42 -1.33 4.71
N ALA A 72 11.73 -1.15 4.51
CA ALA A 72 12.64 -2.22 4.10
C ALA A 72 12.88 -3.21 5.25
N TYR A 73 13.43 -4.38 4.93
CA TYR A 73 13.81 -5.39 5.93
C TYR A 73 14.70 -4.77 7.03
N GLY A 74 14.33 -4.99 8.30
CA GLY A 74 15.01 -4.39 9.46
C GLY A 74 14.62 -2.94 9.76
N GLY A 75 13.77 -2.32 8.94
CA GLY A 75 13.19 -1.00 9.19
C GLY A 75 12.08 -1.01 10.24
N ALA A 76 11.79 0.17 10.80
CA ALA A 76 10.83 0.33 11.90
C ALA A 76 9.40 -0.11 11.55
N ASP A 77 9.05 -0.08 10.26
CA ASP A 77 7.72 -0.40 9.72
C ASP A 77 7.70 -1.70 8.92
N TRP A 78 8.78 -2.46 8.94
CA TRP A 78 8.87 -3.73 8.23
C TRP A 78 7.79 -4.72 8.71
N GLY A 79 7.07 -5.32 7.76
CA GLY A 79 6.03 -6.31 8.02
C GLY A 79 4.70 -5.72 8.50
N LYS A 80 4.57 -4.39 8.65
CA LYS A 80 3.32 -3.74 9.05
C LYS A 80 2.38 -3.51 7.86
N SER A 81 1.11 -3.29 8.20
CA SER A 81 0.07 -2.81 7.31
C SER A 81 -0.44 -1.45 7.78
N PHE A 82 -0.94 -0.67 6.83
CA PHE A 82 -1.43 0.68 7.03
C PHE A 82 -2.76 0.86 6.30
N VAL A 83 -3.57 1.82 6.74
CA VAL A 83 -4.72 2.31 5.98
C VAL A 83 -4.32 3.62 5.34
N LEU A 84 -4.45 3.71 4.02
CA LEU A 84 -4.37 4.96 3.29
C LEU A 84 -5.78 5.53 3.18
N ASP A 85 -6.05 6.63 3.86
CA ASP A 85 -7.36 7.27 3.86
C ASP A 85 -7.64 8.08 2.58
N GLU A 86 -8.84 8.64 2.46
CA GLU A 86 -9.30 9.45 1.33
C GLU A 86 -8.49 10.75 1.13
N ASN A 87 -7.75 11.19 2.15
CA ASN A 87 -6.93 12.40 2.16
C ASN A 87 -5.44 12.09 1.94
N ASP A 88 -5.12 10.89 1.49
CA ASP A 88 -3.76 10.38 1.26
C ASP A 88 -2.88 10.34 2.52
N ARG A 89 -3.49 10.10 3.70
CA ARG A 89 -2.76 9.93 4.95
C ARG A 89 -2.68 8.45 5.34
N LEU A 90 -1.49 8.04 5.75
CA LEU A 90 -1.20 6.71 6.27
C LEU A 90 -1.49 6.65 7.77
N HIS A 91 -2.33 5.70 8.15
CA HIS A 91 -2.58 5.34 9.54
C HIS A 91 -2.11 3.91 9.76
N THR A 92 -1.45 3.62 10.88
CA THR A 92 -1.08 2.25 11.21
C THR A 92 -2.35 1.42 11.34
N HIS A 93 -2.47 0.37 10.52
CA HIS A 93 -3.53 -0.61 10.67
C HIS A 93 -3.15 -1.48 11.87
N ALA A 94 -3.60 -1.09 13.06
CA ALA A 94 -3.43 -1.94 14.22
C ALA A 94 -4.06 -3.30 13.89
N PRO A 95 -3.36 -4.44 14.11
CA PRO A 95 -4.05 -5.70 14.11
C PRO A 95 -5.15 -5.58 15.17
N VAL A 96 -6.38 -5.96 14.82
CA VAL A 96 -7.42 -6.19 15.81
C VAL A 96 -6.80 -7.22 16.76
N ALA A 97 -6.35 -6.77 17.92
CA ALA A 97 -5.80 -7.66 18.92
C ALA A 97 -6.90 -8.69 19.19
N ASN A 98 -6.56 -9.98 18.99
CA ASN A 98 -7.43 -11.10 19.31
C ASN A 98 -7.99 -10.93 20.74
N LEU A 99 -9.18 -10.35 20.84
CA LEU A 99 -9.98 -10.37 22.05
C LEU A 99 -10.60 -11.76 22.09
N GLY A 100 -9.95 -12.66 22.85
CA GLY A 100 -10.60 -13.88 23.32
C GLY A 100 -9.89 -15.21 23.04
N ARG A 101 -8.57 -15.31 23.23
CA ARG A 101 -8.04 -16.58 23.77
C ARG A 101 -8.27 -16.56 25.29
N ALA A 102 -9.49 -16.84 25.71
CA ALA A 102 -9.78 -17.21 27.09
C ALA A 102 -9.46 -18.70 27.24
N GLU A 103 -8.21 -18.99 27.64
CA GLU A 103 -7.86 -20.29 28.19
C GLU A 103 -8.55 -20.48 29.55
N ALA A 104 -9.12 -21.68 29.71
CA ALA A 104 -9.20 -22.49 30.92
C ALA A 104 -9.91 -21.94 32.17
N GLY A 105 -10.98 -22.64 32.56
CA GLY A 105 -11.19 -22.98 33.98
C GLY A 105 -12.62 -22.89 34.48
N ARG A 106 -13.37 -23.99 34.38
CA ARG A 106 -13.93 -24.73 35.54
C ARG A 106 -14.98 -25.75 35.06
N ILE A 107 -14.53 -27.00 35.03
CA ILE A 107 -15.34 -28.14 35.47
C ILE A 107 -16.09 -27.77 36.76
N GLY A 108 -17.42 -27.77 36.68
CA GLY A 108 -18.33 -27.62 37.81
C GLY A 108 -19.43 -28.65 37.64
N LEU A 109 -19.22 -29.81 38.26
CA LEU A 109 -20.26 -30.78 38.59
C LEU A 109 -21.32 -30.09 39.47
N SER A 110 -22.58 -30.26 39.11
CA SER A 110 -23.71 -30.41 40.05
C SER A 110 -24.83 -31.15 39.34
#